data_AF-A0A932ZCD3-F1
#
_entry.id   AF-A0A932ZCD3-F1
#
_cell.length_a   1.000
_cell.length_b   1.000
_cell.length_c   1.000
_cell.angle_alpha   90.00
_cell.angle_beta   90.00
_cell.angle_gamma   90.00
#
_symmetry.space_group_name_H-M   'P 1'
#
loop_
_entity.id
_entity.type
_entity.pdbx_description
1 polymer ?
#
loop_
_entity_poly.entity_id
_entity_poly.type
_entity_poly.pdbx_seq_one_letter_code
_entity_poly.pdbx_strand_id
1 'polypeptide(L)'
;MSKFNSDPWGKFEQPIDLRVGGRLCLFGEHSDWAADYGVADGHCIVAGTEQGIRGRASRFSGFRVESLVTDPVTGRSWRRAVASPWDSETLRAIAHAGEEYFRHCAGVACQVAGLAPHVQGINVTMQPDGLPIGKGVASSASVCVLIATAFARAYDLKWGEREIMELAYLGERQAGSKCGRMDQACIFGRKLAWLRFRTSGEIEVEDITPGQPIYLFFVDLAGRKDTIRILNDLHRGYLRSPVLQRALGEQNKNIVRSAVKTLIEGNASQLGVLMSKAQALFDEKVAPYSPKNLRSPLLHELLSYLGGQSLVYGGKGVGSQGDGTAQFVARDDESRHEAMARVTARYPQMRCFPLTLGRQ
;
A
#
# COMPACT_ATOMS: atom_id res chain seq x y z
N MET A 1 12.21 13.34 46.90
CA MET A 1 10.85 12.77 46.93
C MET A 1 10.25 12.84 45.53
N SER A 2 10.43 11.76 44.77
CA SER A 2 9.89 11.58 43.42
C SER A 2 8.44 11.10 43.50
N LYS A 3 7.49 11.92 43.05
CA LYS A 3 6.11 11.48 42.79
C LYS A 3 5.86 11.71 41.31
N PHE A 4 6.07 10.69 40.49
CA PHE A 4 5.47 10.41 39.18
C PHE A 4 6.17 9.17 38.61
N ASN A 5 5.95 8.01 39.24
CA ASN A 5 6.34 6.73 38.66
C ASN A 5 5.28 5.68 38.96
N SER A 6 4.09 5.92 38.42
CA SER A 6 3.04 4.93 38.30
C SER A 6 2.24 5.28 37.05
N ASP A 7 2.77 4.89 35.89
CA ASP A 7 1.92 4.71 34.70
C ASP A 7 0.89 3.63 35.10
N PRO A 8 -0.43 3.89 35.05
CA PRO A 8 -1.46 3.00 35.60
C PRO A 8 -1.51 1.58 34.96
N TRP A 9 -0.63 1.29 34.01
CA TRP A 9 -0.72 0.13 33.13
C TRP A 9 0.51 -0.82 33.14
N GLY A 10 1.36 -0.76 34.17
CA GLY A 10 2.42 -1.75 34.41
C GLY A 10 3.81 -1.42 33.82
N LYS A 11 4.77 -2.35 33.98
CA LYS A 11 6.15 -2.19 33.50
C LYS A 11 6.27 -2.61 32.03
N PHE A 12 6.87 -1.77 31.20
CA PHE A 12 7.21 -2.12 29.81
C PHE A 12 8.46 -3.01 29.76
N GLU A 13 8.44 -4.08 28.96
CA GLU A 13 9.64 -4.84 28.60
C GLU A 13 10.53 -4.06 27.61
N GLN A 14 11.75 -4.55 27.33
CA GLN A 14 12.64 -3.90 26.37
C GLN A 14 11.98 -3.78 24.98
N PRO A 15 11.91 -2.57 24.40
CA PRO A 15 11.23 -2.37 23.13
C PRO A 15 12.07 -2.89 21.96
N ILE A 16 11.39 -3.46 20.97
CA ILE A 16 11.97 -3.85 19.68
C ILE A 16 11.71 -2.75 18.63
N ASP A 17 12.73 -2.41 17.85
CA ASP A 17 12.59 -1.50 16.71
C ASP A 17 12.02 -2.24 15.49
N LEU A 18 11.09 -1.58 14.81
CA LEU A 18 10.36 -2.06 13.64
C LEU A 18 10.43 -1.00 12.53
N ARG A 19 10.50 -1.46 11.28
CA ARG A 19 10.32 -0.63 10.09
C ARG A 19 9.55 -1.43 9.05
N VAL A 20 8.52 -0.82 8.49
CA VAL A 20 7.75 -1.36 7.37
C VAL A 20 7.74 -0.31 6.27
N GLY A 21 8.16 -0.68 5.06
CA GLY A 21 8.10 0.20 3.89
C GLY A 21 6.68 0.36 3.38
N GLY A 22 6.46 1.33 2.50
CA GLY A 22 5.30 1.34 1.62
C GLY A 22 5.49 0.36 0.45
N ARG A 23 4.48 0.31 -0.43
CA ARG A 23 4.55 -0.41 -1.69
C ARG A 23 3.91 0.38 -2.81
N LEU A 24 4.41 0.19 -4.02
CA LEU A 24 3.86 0.69 -5.26
C LEU A 24 3.31 -0.50 -6.07
N CYS A 25 2.08 -0.40 -6.58
CA CYS A 25 1.61 -1.34 -7.61
C CYS A 25 2.19 -0.86 -8.95
N LEU A 26 3.11 -1.61 -9.54
CA LEU A 26 3.62 -1.32 -10.87
C LEU A 26 2.56 -1.70 -11.92
N PHE A 27 1.95 -2.87 -11.76
CA PHE A 27 0.93 -3.41 -12.65
C PHE A 27 -0.06 -4.29 -11.87
N GLY A 28 -1.31 -4.34 -12.29
CA GLY A 28 -2.29 -5.30 -11.76
C GLY A 28 -3.22 -4.78 -10.70
N GLU A 29 -3.50 -3.47 -10.70
CA GLU A 29 -4.49 -2.86 -9.82
C GLU A 29 -5.80 -3.64 -9.83
N HIS A 30 -6.39 -3.78 -8.63
CA HIS A 30 -7.70 -4.38 -8.40
C HIS A 30 -7.85 -5.87 -8.73
N SER A 31 -6.86 -6.49 -9.36
CA SER A 31 -6.93 -7.91 -9.71
C SER A 31 -6.90 -8.83 -8.48
N ASP A 32 -6.39 -8.33 -7.35
CA ASP A 32 -6.28 -9.03 -6.08
C ASP A 32 -7.64 -9.32 -5.44
N TRP A 33 -8.49 -8.31 -5.27
CA TRP A 33 -9.86 -8.54 -4.79
C TRP A 33 -10.77 -9.10 -5.88
N ALA A 34 -10.47 -8.87 -7.16
CA ALA A 34 -11.25 -9.43 -8.26
C ALA A 34 -11.18 -10.97 -8.25
N ALA A 35 -10.01 -11.53 -7.91
CA ALA A 35 -9.81 -12.97 -7.79
C ALA A 35 -10.70 -13.63 -6.74
N ASP A 36 -11.07 -12.91 -5.66
CA ASP A 36 -11.94 -13.43 -4.60
C ASP A 36 -13.37 -13.75 -5.10
N TYR A 37 -13.76 -13.25 -6.27
CA TYR A 37 -15.04 -13.58 -6.91
C TYR A 37 -15.01 -14.89 -7.71
N GLY A 38 -13.85 -15.54 -7.85
CA GLY A 38 -13.72 -16.85 -8.47
C GLY A 38 -13.82 -16.89 -10.00
N VAL A 39 -13.88 -15.73 -10.67
CA VAL A 39 -14.05 -15.66 -12.14
C VAL A 39 -12.72 -15.85 -12.88
N ALA A 40 -11.64 -15.25 -12.38
CA ALA A 40 -10.30 -15.35 -12.96
C ALA A 40 -9.24 -15.11 -11.88
N ASP A 41 -8.06 -15.70 -12.06
CA ASP A 41 -6.90 -15.43 -11.20
C ASP A 41 -6.45 -13.96 -11.31
N GLY A 42 -6.04 -13.40 -10.18
CA GLY A 42 -5.45 -12.07 -10.06
C GLY A 42 -3.94 -12.11 -10.26
N HIS A 43 -3.39 -11.04 -10.83
CA HIS A 43 -1.96 -10.90 -11.07
C HIS A 43 -1.53 -9.45 -10.85
N CYS A 44 -0.53 -9.22 -10.00
CA CYS A 44 0.07 -7.90 -9.85
C CYS A 44 1.58 -7.95 -9.62
N ILE A 45 2.25 -6.84 -9.94
CA ILE A 45 3.66 -6.61 -9.65
C ILE A 45 3.75 -5.48 -8.66
N VAL A 46 4.38 -5.73 -7.52
CA VAL A 46 4.57 -4.74 -6.46
C VAL A 46 6.05 -4.47 -6.25
N ALA A 47 6.38 -3.20 -6.01
CA ALA A 47 7.71 -2.76 -5.63
C ALA A 47 7.66 -2.07 -4.27
N GLY A 48 8.56 -2.47 -3.37
CA GLY A 48 8.77 -1.78 -2.11
C GLY A 48 9.28 -0.34 -2.27
N THR A 49 8.86 0.55 -1.37
CA THR A 49 9.37 1.93 -1.32
C THR A 49 10.32 2.13 -0.13
N GLU A 50 11.26 3.08 -0.25
CA GLU A 50 12.13 3.45 0.89
C GLU A 50 11.36 4.15 2.01
N GLN A 51 10.33 4.90 1.63
CA GLN A 51 9.40 5.55 2.53
C GLN A 51 8.54 4.51 3.24
N GLY A 52 8.18 4.75 4.50
CA GLY A 52 7.40 3.80 5.29
C GLY A 52 7.00 4.33 6.65
N ILE A 53 6.92 3.41 7.62
CA ILE A 53 6.59 3.67 9.01
C ILE A 53 7.68 3.03 9.87
N ARG A 54 8.19 3.81 10.83
CA ARG A 54 9.04 3.29 11.90
C ARG A 54 8.22 3.14 13.16
N GLY A 55 8.50 2.10 13.92
CA GLY A 55 7.84 1.87 15.20
C GLY A 55 8.74 1.20 16.22
N ARG A 56 8.30 1.28 17.48
CA ARG A 56 8.82 0.50 18.59
C ARG A 56 7.67 -0.24 19.24
N ALA A 57 7.90 -1.50 19.56
CA ALA A 57 6.90 -2.32 20.22
C ALA A 57 7.46 -2.98 21.46
N SER A 58 6.62 -3.15 22.49
CA SER A 58 6.94 -3.94 23.67
C SER A 58 5.71 -4.73 24.09
N ARG A 59 5.92 -5.85 24.80
CA ARG A 59 4.82 -6.52 25.50
C ARG A 59 4.18 -5.55 26.50
N PHE A 60 2.88 -5.69 26.68
CA PHE A 60 2.07 -4.83 27.52
C PHE A 60 0.77 -5.56 27.86
N SER A 61 0.29 -5.41 29.10
CA SER A 61 -1.00 -5.98 29.52
C SER A 61 -2.12 -5.01 29.14
N GLY A 62 -2.55 -5.06 27.89
CA GLY A 62 -3.50 -4.11 27.30
C GLY A 62 -3.20 -3.82 25.83
N PHE A 63 -3.99 -2.96 25.21
CA PHE A 63 -3.71 -2.45 23.87
C PHE A 63 -3.38 -0.97 23.95
N ARG A 64 -2.18 -0.58 23.55
CA ARG A 64 -1.77 0.83 23.47
C ARG A 64 -1.05 1.08 22.15
N VAL A 65 -1.53 2.07 21.40
CA VAL A 65 -0.88 2.52 20.18
C VAL A 65 -0.79 4.04 20.20
N GLU A 66 0.42 4.56 19.96
CA GLU A 66 0.67 5.99 19.84
C GLU A 66 1.33 6.29 18.48
N SER A 67 0.86 7.33 17.80
CA SER A 67 1.41 7.76 16.51
C SER A 67 1.76 9.24 16.54
N LEU A 68 2.91 9.60 15.95
CA LEU A 68 3.25 10.99 15.65
C LEU A 68 2.51 11.42 14.37
N VAL A 69 1.71 12.48 14.49
CA VAL A 69 1.02 13.11 13.36
C VAL A 69 1.67 14.45 13.08
N THR A 70 1.91 14.74 11.80
CA THR A 70 2.44 16.03 11.34
C THR A 70 1.42 16.66 10.40
N ASP A 71 1.06 17.90 10.67
CA ASP A 71 0.25 18.71 9.77
C ASP A 71 1.05 19.02 8.49
N PRO A 72 0.54 18.62 7.31
CA PRO A 72 1.25 18.82 6.05
C PRO A 72 1.33 20.27 5.60
N VAL A 73 0.48 21.16 6.13
CA VAL A 73 0.43 22.60 5.81
C VAL A 73 1.29 23.39 6.79
N THR A 74 1.12 23.17 8.09
CA THR A 74 1.83 23.95 9.13
C THR A 74 3.17 23.35 9.54
N GLY A 75 3.41 22.07 9.21
CA GLY A 75 4.59 21.31 9.64
C GLY A 75 4.60 20.98 11.14
N ARG A 76 3.54 21.36 11.88
CA ARG A 76 3.45 21.12 13.32
C ARG A 76 3.18 19.64 13.59
N SER A 77 3.93 19.05 14.52
CA SER A 77 3.72 17.66 14.94
C SER A 77 3.12 17.55 16.33
N TRP A 78 2.27 16.54 16.54
CA TRP A 78 1.74 16.15 17.85
C TRP A 78 1.56 14.63 17.93
N ARG A 79 1.47 14.11 19.16
CA ARG A 79 1.21 12.69 19.40
C ARG A 79 -0.26 12.46 19.62
N ARG A 80 -0.73 11.33 19.11
CA ARG A 80 -2.08 10.83 19.31
C ARG A 80 -1.97 9.40 19.80
N ALA A 81 -2.81 9.00 20.75
CA ALA A 81 -2.79 7.65 21.30
C ALA A 81 -4.20 7.07 21.40
N VAL A 82 -4.27 5.75 21.31
CA VAL A 82 -5.42 4.95 21.74
C VAL A 82 -4.92 3.96 22.78
N ALA A 83 -5.72 3.73 23.81
CA ALA A 83 -5.46 2.72 24.81
C ALA A 83 -6.75 2.01 25.20
N SER A 84 -6.69 0.71 25.45
CA SER A 84 -7.81 -0.08 25.95
C SER A 84 -7.30 -1.30 26.72
N PRO A 85 -8.17 -1.93 27.53
CA PRO A 85 -7.94 -3.30 27.98
C PRO A 85 -7.73 -4.24 26.79
N TRP A 86 -7.03 -5.36 27.04
CA TRP A 86 -6.88 -6.45 26.08
C TRP A 86 -8.13 -7.33 26.09
N ASP A 87 -9.16 -6.88 25.39
CA ASP A 87 -10.47 -7.52 25.33
C ASP A 87 -11.01 -7.51 23.88
N SER A 88 -11.52 -8.65 23.42
CA SER A 88 -11.96 -8.84 22.04
C SER A 88 -13.13 -7.94 21.64
N GLU A 89 -14.06 -7.67 22.56
CA GLU A 89 -15.20 -6.80 22.27
C GLU A 89 -14.75 -5.34 22.12
N THR A 90 -13.91 -4.88 23.04
CA THR A 90 -13.34 -3.53 23.03
C THR A 90 -12.46 -3.30 21.80
N LEU A 91 -11.58 -4.24 21.46
CA LEU A 91 -10.73 -4.16 20.25
C LEU A 91 -11.58 -4.10 18.97
N ARG A 92 -12.65 -4.90 18.90
CA ARG A 92 -13.58 -4.87 17.77
C ARG A 92 -14.33 -3.55 17.67
N ALA A 93 -14.77 -2.97 18.78
CA ALA A 93 -15.41 -1.65 18.80
C ALA A 93 -14.46 -0.55 18.28
N ILE A 94 -13.18 -0.57 18.69
CA ILE A 94 -12.17 0.37 18.18
C ILE A 94 -11.92 0.12 16.69
N ALA A 95 -11.88 -1.13 16.22
CA ALA A 95 -11.70 -1.44 14.81
C ALA A 95 -12.84 -0.86 13.92
N HIS A 96 -14.07 -0.84 14.43
CA HIS A 96 -15.22 -0.32 13.69
C HIS A 96 -15.42 1.20 13.79
N ALA A 97 -15.17 1.79 14.96
CA ALA A 97 -15.56 3.17 15.27
C ALA A 97 -14.40 4.09 15.63
N GLY A 98 -13.17 3.57 15.73
CA GLY A 98 -11.99 4.37 16.04
C GLY A 98 -11.64 5.36 14.94
N GLU A 99 -10.52 6.04 15.12
CA GLU A 99 -9.97 6.89 14.07
C GLU A 99 -9.19 6.06 13.04
N GLU A 100 -9.12 6.54 11.79
CA GLU A 100 -8.72 5.77 10.60
C GLU A 100 -7.53 4.81 10.85
N TYR A 101 -6.39 5.32 11.31
CA TYR A 101 -5.18 4.51 11.55
C TYR A 101 -5.28 3.58 12.78
N PHE A 102 -5.98 4.00 13.84
CA PHE A 102 -6.16 3.18 15.04
C PHE A 102 -7.15 2.04 14.83
N ARG A 103 -8.14 2.22 13.94
CA ARG A 103 -9.05 1.15 13.53
C ARG A 103 -8.29 -0.03 12.96
N HIS A 104 -7.35 0.24 12.06
CA HIS A 104 -6.50 -0.79 11.46
C HIS A 104 -5.64 -1.51 12.49
N CYS A 105 -5.05 -0.77 13.44
CA CYS A 105 -4.27 -1.37 14.53
C CYS A 105 -5.13 -2.30 15.41
N ALA A 106 -6.31 -1.83 15.80
CA ALA A 106 -7.23 -2.61 16.63
C ALA A 106 -7.83 -3.81 15.89
N GLY A 107 -8.06 -3.69 14.58
CA GLY A 107 -8.47 -4.81 13.73
C GLY A 107 -7.46 -5.95 13.77
N VAL A 108 -6.17 -5.65 13.56
CA VAL A 108 -5.10 -6.67 13.67
C VAL A 108 -5.00 -7.22 15.09
N ALA A 109 -5.04 -6.37 16.11
CA ALA A 109 -5.00 -6.81 17.50
C ALA A 109 -6.17 -7.77 17.83
N CYS A 110 -7.37 -7.52 17.31
CA CYS A 110 -8.51 -8.41 17.48
C CYS A 110 -8.30 -9.78 16.82
N GLN A 111 -7.69 -9.83 15.63
CA GLN A 111 -7.33 -11.10 14.98
C GLN A 111 -6.30 -11.87 15.81
N VAL A 112 -5.26 -11.19 16.30
CA VAL A 112 -4.23 -11.79 17.16
C VAL A 112 -4.82 -12.33 18.47
N ALA A 113 -5.72 -11.60 19.11
CA ALA A 113 -6.39 -12.04 20.34
C ALA A 113 -7.17 -13.36 20.15
N GLY A 114 -7.76 -13.57 18.96
CA GLY A 114 -8.47 -14.80 18.64
C GLY A 114 -7.56 -15.98 18.29
N LEU A 115 -6.41 -15.71 17.66
CA LEU A 115 -5.49 -16.75 17.15
C LEU A 115 -4.37 -17.12 18.13
N ALA A 116 -4.01 -16.25 19.05
CA ALA A 116 -2.91 -16.44 20.00
C ALA A 116 -3.36 -16.15 21.45
N PRO A 117 -4.02 -17.11 22.13
CA PRO A 117 -4.61 -16.91 23.46
C PRO A 117 -3.61 -16.54 24.58
N HIS A 118 -2.32 -16.79 24.37
CA HIS A 118 -1.25 -16.47 25.32
C HIS A 118 -0.76 -15.02 25.20
N VAL A 119 -1.18 -14.28 24.17
CA VAL A 119 -0.86 -12.86 24.01
C VAL A 119 -1.73 -12.04 24.97
N GLN A 120 -1.10 -11.18 25.75
CA GLN A 120 -1.77 -10.33 26.76
C GLN A 120 -1.88 -8.86 26.34
N GLY A 121 -1.34 -8.53 25.16
CA GLY A 121 -1.44 -7.19 24.58
C GLY A 121 -0.12 -6.62 24.08
N ILE A 122 -0.14 -5.37 23.64
CA ILE A 122 0.99 -4.70 22.99
C ILE A 122 0.97 -3.21 23.27
N ASN A 123 2.16 -2.64 23.42
CA ASN A 123 2.38 -1.20 23.35
C ASN A 123 3.19 -0.90 22.10
N VAL A 124 2.69 -0.03 21.22
CA VAL A 124 3.36 0.37 19.99
C VAL A 124 3.42 1.88 19.88
N THR A 125 4.61 2.43 19.67
CA THR A 125 4.78 3.82 19.23
C THR A 125 5.22 3.82 17.77
N MET A 126 4.60 4.62 16.91
CA MET A 126 4.95 4.71 15.50
C MET A 126 5.05 6.15 15.00
N GLN A 127 5.76 6.34 13.90
CA GLN A 127 5.87 7.62 13.21
C GLN A 127 6.11 7.42 11.72
N PRO A 128 5.59 8.32 10.86
CA PRO A 128 5.91 8.30 9.43
C PRO A 128 7.41 8.43 9.18
N ASP A 129 7.90 7.74 8.16
CA ASP A 129 9.27 7.80 7.66
C ASP A 129 9.25 8.12 6.17
N GLY A 130 8.97 9.38 5.83
CA GLY A 130 8.90 9.88 4.46
C GLY A 130 7.66 9.46 3.65
N LEU A 131 6.75 8.65 4.22
CA LEU A 131 5.58 8.12 3.51
C LEU A 131 4.46 9.17 3.37
N PRO A 132 4.01 9.52 2.15
CA PRO A 132 2.78 10.28 1.96
C PRO A 132 1.57 9.39 2.31
N ILE A 133 0.88 9.71 3.40
CA ILE A 133 -0.29 8.95 3.89
C ILE A 133 -1.49 9.17 2.95
N GLY A 134 -2.24 8.09 2.65
CA GLY A 134 -3.56 8.18 2.00
C GLY A 134 -3.57 8.36 0.48
N LYS A 135 -2.43 8.24 -0.20
CA LYS A 135 -2.30 8.54 -1.65
C LYS A 135 -2.05 7.36 -2.58
N GLY A 136 -2.10 6.11 -2.07
CA GLY A 136 -1.92 4.91 -2.88
C GLY A 136 -0.56 4.21 -2.72
N VAL A 137 0.23 4.60 -1.71
CA VAL A 137 1.48 3.95 -1.30
C VAL A 137 1.28 3.01 -0.08
N ALA A 138 0.06 2.46 0.06
CA ALA A 138 -0.35 1.47 1.08
C ALA A 138 -0.16 1.87 2.56
N SER A 139 -0.61 3.07 2.95
CA SER A 139 -0.45 3.54 4.35
C SER A 139 -1.25 2.72 5.37
N SER A 140 -2.47 2.26 5.08
CA SER A 140 -3.27 1.43 5.99
C SER A 140 -2.68 0.03 6.16
N ALA A 141 -2.34 -0.63 5.07
CA ALA A 141 -1.72 -1.96 5.10
C ALA A 141 -0.35 -1.95 5.76
N SER A 142 0.47 -0.91 5.57
CA SER A 142 1.77 -0.77 6.26
C SER A 142 1.58 -0.69 7.78
N VAL A 143 0.52 0.00 8.25
CA VAL A 143 0.15 0.02 9.68
C VAL A 143 -0.26 -1.38 10.15
N CYS A 144 -1.13 -2.06 9.41
CA CYS A 144 -1.55 -3.42 9.76
C CYS A 144 -0.35 -4.39 9.84
N VAL A 145 0.53 -4.37 8.84
CA VAL A 145 1.75 -5.20 8.78
C VAL A 145 2.69 -4.86 9.92
N LEU A 146 2.87 -3.58 10.26
CA LEU A 146 3.69 -3.18 11.41
C LEU A 146 3.14 -3.74 12.72
N ILE A 147 1.82 -3.67 12.94
CA ILE A 147 1.19 -4.21 14.16
C ILE A 147 1.29 -5.74 14.20
N ALA A 148 1.02 -6.43 13.10
CA ALA A 148 1.16 -7.89 13.04
C ALA A 148 2.62 -8.32 13.30
N THR A 149 3.59 -7.62 12.70
CA THR A 149 5.03 -7.84 12.94
C THR A 149 5.42 -7.54 14.39
N ALA A 150 4.83 -6.50 15.00
CA ALA A 150 5.05 -6.16 16.40
C ALA A 150 4.65 -7.31 17.32
N PHE A 151 3.47 -7.90 17.12
CA PHE A 151 3.06 -9.09 17.87
C PHE A 151 3.97 -10.28 17.62
N ALA A 152 4.23 -10.60 16.34
CA ALA A 152 5.06 -11.73 15.95
C ALA A 152 6.43 -11.69 16.64
N ARG A 153 7.09 -10.52 16.64
CA ARG A 153 8.43 -10.35 17.21
C ARG A 153 8.42 -10.18 18.72
N ALA A 154 7.47 -9.42 19.28
CA ALA A 154 7.43 -9.21 20.73
C ALA A 154 7.11 -10.51 21.48
N TYR A 155 6.26 -11.37 20.92
CA TYR A 155 5.85 -12.65 21.53
C TYR A 155 6.57 -13.88 20.97
N ASP A 156 7.47 -13.71 20.00
CA ASP A 156 8.19 -14.81 19.33
C ASP A 156 7.25 -15.88 18.72
N LEU A 157 6.16 -15.43 18.07
CA LEU A 157 5.05 -16.28 17.58
C LEU A 157 5.41 -17.16 16.37
N LYS A 158 6.65 -17.10 15.88
CA LYS A 158 7.17 -17.82 14.69
C LYS A 158 6.33 -17.65 13.42
N TRP A 159 5.57 -16.57 13.30
CA TRP A 159 4.82 -16.22 12.09
C TRP A 159 5.76 -15.73 10.99
N GLY A 160 5.63 -16.31 9.80
CA GLY A 160 6.35 -15.89 8.60
C GLY A 160 5.65 -14.75 7.87
N GLU A 161 6.21 -14.36 6.72
CA GLU A 161 5.69 -13.24 5.93
C GLU A 161 4.26 -13.48 5.46
N ARG A 162 3.90 -14.71 5.09
CA ARG A 162 2.55 -15.08 4.63
C ARG A 162 1.52 -14.97 5.75
N GLU A 163 1.83 -15.46 6.94
CA GLU A 163 0.95 -15.34 8.11
C GLU A 163 0.76 -13.87 8.51
N ILE A 164 1.83 -13.07 8.48
CA ILE A 164 1.77 -11.63 8.74
C ILE A 164 0.89 -10.92 7.71
N MET A 165 1.01 -11.26 6.41
CA MET A 165 0.15 -10.71 5.38
C MET A 165 -1.31 -11.05 5.59
N GLU A 166 -1.63 -12.30 5.89
CA GLU A 166 -3.03 -12.72 6.11
C GLU A 166 -3.62 -12.03 7.35
N LEU A 167 -2.89 -11.97 8.46
CA LEU A 167 -3.32 -11.24 9.66
C LEU A 167 -3.55 -9.75 9.38
N ALA A 168 -2.65 -9.12 8.63
CA ALA A 168 -2.78 -7.72 8.27
C ALA A 168 -3.99 -7.48 7.35
N TYR A 169 -4.26 -8.39 6.41
CA TYR A 169 -5.43 -8.34 5.54
C TYR A 169 -6.74 -8.52 6.33
N LEU A 170 -6.84 -9.56 7.16
CA LEU A 170 -8.01 -9.81 7.99
C LEU A 170 -8.28 -8.67 8.97
N GLY A 171 -7.23 -8.10 9.57
CA GLY A 171 -7.34 -6.91 10.42
C GLY A 171 -7.85 -5.68 9.66
N GLU A 172 -7.39 -5.46 8.43
CA GLU A 172 -7.87 -4.37 7.57
C GLU A 172 -9.35 -4.54 7.18
N ARG A 173 -9.76 -5.77 6.85
CA ARG A 173 -11.14 -6.15 6.57
C ARG A 173 -12.04 -5.92 7.79
N GLN A 174 -11.57 -6.26 8.97
CA GLN A 174 -12.29 -6.01 10.22
C GLN A 174 -12.49 -4.51 10.47
N ALA A 175 -11.52 -3.68 10.09
CA ALA A 175 -11.64 -2.23 10.13
C ALA A 175 -12.61 -1.66 9.06
N GLY A 176 -13.19 -2.49 8.20
CA GLY A 176 -14.15 -2.11 7.16
C GLY A 176 -13.53 -1.79 5.80
N SER A 177 -12.24 -2.08 5.60
CA SER A 177 -11.59 -1.91 4.30
C SER A 177 -12.16 -2.87 3.25
N LYS A 178 -12.20 -2.42 2.00
CA LYS A 178 -12.59 -3.20 0.82
C LYS A 178 -11.42 -3.43 -0.13
N CYS A 179 -10.21 -3.12 0.30
CA CYS A 179 -9.01 -3.47 -0.44
C CYS A 179 -8.87 -4.99 -0.52
N GLY A 180 -8.15 -5.47 -1.54
CA GLY A 180 -7.74 -6.86 -1.62
C GLY A 180 -6.45 -7.11 -0.84
N ARG A 181 -5.77 -8.20 -1.19
CA ARG A 181 -4.61 -8.71 -0.48
C ARG A 181 -3.25 -8.19 -0.99
N MET A 182 -3.23 -7.35 -2.03
CA MET A 182 -1.97 -6.85 -2.61
C MET A 182 -1.19 -5.96 -1.64
N ASP A 183 -1.87 -5.15 -0.84
CA ASP A 183 -1.25 -4.05 -0.11
C ASP A 183 -0.35 -4.52 1.04
N GLN A 184 -0.63 -5.70 1.57
CA GLN A 184 0.14 -6.34 2.64
C GLN A 184 1.53 -6.80 2.18
N ALA A 185 1.78 -6.84 0.87
CA ALA A 185 3.09 -7.15 0.31
C ALA A 185 4.19 -6.12 0.66
N CYS A 186 3.84 -5.02 1.34
CA CYS A 186 4.80 -4.14 1.98
C CYS A 186 5.70 -4.86 3.02
N ILE A 187 5.33 -6.06 3.49
CA ILE A 187 6.18 -6.90 4.34
C ILE A 187 7.51 -7.30 3.64
N PHE A 188 7.52 -7.40 2.31
CA PHE A 188 8.70 -7.82 1.54
C PHE A 188 9.80 -6.74 1.48
N GLY A 189 9.63 -5.62 2.19
CA GLY A 189 10.61 -4.55 2.24
C GLY A 189 10.79 -3.91 0.87
N ARG A 190 12.03 -3.86 0.37
CA ARG A 190 12.41 -3.22 -0.92
C ARG A 190 12.32 -4.15 -2.12
N LYS A 191 11.85 -5.39 -1.94
CA LYS A 191 11.80 -6.38 -3.01
C LYS A 191 10.78 -5.99 -4.08
N LEU A 192 11.03 -6.49 -5.28
CA LEU A 192 10.10 -6.49 -6.39
C LEU A 192 9.49 -7.89 -6.46
N ALA A 193 8.16 -8.00 -6.41
CA ALA A 193 7.48 -9.29 -6.32
C ALA A 193 6.33 -9.39 -7.33
N TRP A 194 6.19 -10.56 -7.93
CA TRP A 194 5.01 -10.98 -8.68
C TRP A 194 4.06 -11.73 -7.75
N LEU A 195 2.87 -11.16 -7.55
CA LEU A 195 1.81 -11.78 -6.77
C LEU A 195 0.78 -12.39 -7.72
N ARG A 196 0.38 -13.62 -7.42
CA ARG A 196 -0.72 -14.32 -8.09
C ARG A 196 -1.76 -14.70 -7.05
N PHE A 197 -2.98 -14.22 -7.26
CA PHE A 197 -4.12 -14.49 -6.38
C PHE A 197 -4.98 -15.54 -7.07
N ARG A 198 -4.93 -16.77 -6.57
CA ARG A 198 -5.73 -17.86 -7.11
C ARG A 198 -7.17 -17.71 -6.68
N THR A 199 -8.09 -18.16 -7.54
CA THR A 199 -9.51 -18.27 -7.18
C THR A 199 -9.75 -19.24 -6.01
N SER A 200 -8.80 -20.13 -5.71
CA SER A 200 -8.79 -20.97 -4.50
C SER A 200 -8.53 -20.20 -3.21
N GLY A 201 -8.15 -18.91 -3.29
CA GLY A 201 -7.72 -18.08 -2.16
C GLY A 201 -6.22 -18.16 -1.86
N GLU A 202 -5.47 -19.03 -2.54
CA GLU A 202 -4.01 -19.11 -2.40
C GLU A 202 -3.32 -17.89 -3.02
N ILE A 203 -2.26 -17.41 -2.36
CA ILE A 203 -1.39 -16.35 -2.87
C ILE A 203 -0.02 -16.95 -3.14
N GLU A 204 0.40 -16.91 -4.41
CA GLU A 204 1.76 -17.25 -4.81
C GLU A 204 2.58 -15.97 -4.95
N VAL A 205 3.79 -15.98 -4.38
CA VAL A 205 4.73 -14.86 -4.39
C VAL A 205 6.01 -15.31 -5.07
N GLU A 206 6.48 -14.54 -6.04
CA GLU A 206 7.74 -14.79 -6.74
C GLU A 206 8.57 -13.51 -6.79
N ASP A 207 9.81 -13.57 -6.27
CA ASP A 207 10.74 -12.44 -6.32
C ASP A 207 11.19 -12.21 -7.76
N ILE A 208 11.18 -10.95 -8.21
CA ILE A 208 11.68 -10.54 -9.52
C ILE A 208 12.99 -9.79 -9.32
N THR A 209 14.05 -10.25 -9.99
CA THR A 209 15.31 -9.51 -10.07
C THR A 209 15.40 -8.85 -11.45
N PRO A 210 15.39 -7.51 -11.54
CA PRO A 210 15.55 -6.82 -12.81
C PRO A 210 16.94 -7.09 -13.42
N GLY A 211 17.02 -7.25 -14.74
CA GLY A 211 18.30 -7.51 -15.43
C GLY A 211 19.29 -6.34 -15.38
N GLN A 212 18.79 -5.12 -15.18
CA GLN A 212 19.58 -3.92 -14.91
C GLN A 212 18.76 -2.90 -14.10
N PRO A 213 19.37 -1.86 -13.51
CA PRO A 213 18.63 -0.82 -12.82
C PRO A 213 17.59 -0.14 -13.72
N ILE A 214 16.36 0.01 -13.22
CA ILE A 214 15.29 0.75 -13.90
C ILE A 214 14.91 1.94 -13.03
N TYR A 215 14.96 3.14 -13.63
CA TYR A 215 14.70 4.40 -12.95
C TYR A 215 13.23 4.77 -13.08
N LEU A 216 12.53 4.82 -11.96
CA LEU A 216 11.15 5.28 -11.87
C LEU A 216 11.06 6.48 -10.95
N PHE A 217 9.95 7.18 -11.04
CA PHE A 217 9.51 8.08 -9.99
C PHE A 217 8.00 8.03 -9.90
N PHE A 218 7.47 8.38 -8.73
CA PHE A 218 6.04 8.53 -8.52
C PHE A 218 5.73 9.94 -8.01
N VAL A 219 4.51 10.38 -8.28
CA VAL A 219 4.05 11.74 -8.05
C VAL A 219 2.75 11.70 -7.27
N ASP A 220 2.72 12.28 -6.06
CA ASP A 220 1.47 12.65 -5.39
C ASP A 220 0.87 13.82 -6.16
N LEU A 221 -0.29 13.58 -6.78
CA LEU A 221 -0.97 14.54 -7.65
C LEU A 221 -1.59 15.71 -6.87
N ALA A 222 -1.58 15.65 -5.53
CA ALA A 222 -2.27 16.59 -4.64
C ALA A 222 -3.77 16.73 -4.92
N GLY A 223 -4.34 15.76 -5.66
CA GLY A 223 -5.76 15.69 -5.96
C GLY A 223 -6.56 14.99 -4.86
N ARG A 224 -7.85 14.82 -5.13
CA ARG A 224 -8.79 14.15 -4.22
C ARG A 224 -9.51 13.04 -4.97
N LYS A 225 -9.74 11.92 -4.27
CA LYS A 225 -10.55 10.80 -4.73
C LYS A 225 -11.20 10.12 -3.54
N ASP A 226 -12.35 9.51 -3.76
CA ASP A 226 -13.00 8.65 -2.78
C ASP A 226 -12.69 7.19 -3.09
N THR A 227 -11.64 6.66 -2.46
CA THR A 227 -11.20 5.26 -2.62
C THR A 227 -12.30 4.28 -2.23
N ILE A 228 -13.07 4.56 -1.18
CA ILE A 228 -14.14 3.68 -0.70
C ILE A 228 -15.23 3.60 -1.76
N ARG A 229 -15.62 4.74 -2.35
CA ARG A 229 -16.58 4.78 -3.45
C ARG A 229 -16.07 4.09 -4.71
N ILE A 230 -14.81 4.31 -5.09
CA ILE A 230 -14.20 3.61 -6.24
C ILE A 230 -14.34 2.09 -6.04
N LEU A 231 -13.91 1.57 -4.89
CA LEU A 231 -14.00 0.14 -4.60
C LEU A 231 -15.45 -0.34 -4.62
N ASN A 232 -16.38 0.38 -3.97
CA ASN A 232 -17.80 0.04 -3.98
C ASN A 232 -18.39 -0.08 -5.39
N ASP A 233 -18.08 0.89 -6.25
CA ASP A 233 -18.58 0.95 -7.61
C ASP A 233 -18.00 -0.21 -8.45
N LEU A 234 -16.70 -0.48 -8.32
CA LEU A 234 -16.01 -1.57 -9.03
C LEU A 234 -16.49 -2.96 -8.58
N HIS A 235 -16.59 -3.21 -7.28
CA HIS A 235 -17.12 -4.47 -6.73
C HIS A 235 -18.55 -4.74 -7.21
N ARG A 236 -19.40 -3.69 -7.26
CA ARG A 236 -20.78 -3.80 -7.77
C ARG A 236 -20.81 -4.10 -9.27
N GLY A 237 -19.91 -3.49 -10.04
CA GLY A 237 -19.79 -3.69 -11.48
C GLY A 237 -19.24 -5.07 -11.86
N TYR A 238 -18.30 -5.60 -11.08
CA TYR A 238 -17.49 -6.76 -11.45
C TYR A 238 -18.32 -8.00 -11.79
N LEU A 239 -19.24 -8.40 -10.91
CA LEU A 239 -20.07 -9.59 -11.13
C LEU A 239 -21.05 -9.46 -12.32
N ARG A 240 -21.32 -8.24 -12.78
CA ARG A 240 -22.33 -7.96 -13.81
C ARG A 240 -21.72 -7.59 -15.16
N SER A 241 -20.38 -7.51 -15.25
CA SER A 241 -19.71 -7.02 -16.45
C SER A 241 -18.59 -7.93 -16.93
N PRO A 242 -18.82 -8.68 -18.02
CA PRO A 242 -17.77 -9.41 -18.72
C PRO A 242 -16.64 -8.52 -19.25
N VAL A 243 -16.89 -7.22 -19.45
CA VAL A 243 -15.86 -6.25 -19.84
C VAL A 243 -14.90 -6.02 -18.67
N LEU A 244 -15.44 -5.76 -17.48
CA LEU A 244 -14.63 -5.52 -16.28
C LEU A 244 -13.90 -6.79 -15.82
N GLN A 245 -14.56 -7.96 -15.92
CA GLN A 245 -13.96 -9.26 -15.63
C GLN A 245 -12.76 -9.55 -16.53
N ARG A 246 -12.90 -9.33 -17.85
CA ARG A 246 -11.79 -9.51 -18.79
C ARG A 246 -10.67 -8.49 -18.56
N ALA A 247 -11.01 -7.24 -18.26
CA ALA A 247 -10.04 -6.18 -18.00
C ALA A 247 -9.16 -6.50 -16.78
N LEU A 248 -9.75 -6.89 -15.64
CA LEU A 248 -9.01 -7.20 -14.41
C LEU A 248 -8.46 -8.64 -14.35
N GLY A 249 -8.99 -9.55 -15.18
CA GLY A 249 -8.54 -10.94 -15.31
C GLY A 249 -7.56 -11.12 -16.47
N GLU A 250 -8.02 -11.72 -17.56
CA GLU A 250 -7.16 -12.16 -18.69
C GLU A 250 -6.30 -11.04 -19.30
N GLN A 251 -6.89 -9.86 -19.56
CA GLN A 251 -6.14 -8.78 -20.20
C GLN A 251 -5.06 -8.22 -19.28
N ASN A 252 -5.38 -8.04 -18.00
CA ASN A 252 -4.41 -7.67 -16.96
C ASN A 252 -3.29 -8.71 -16.86
N LYS A 253 -3.64 -10.00 -16.75
CA LYS A 253 -2.67 -11.12 -16.68
C LYS A 253 -1.67 -11.08 -17.83
N ASN A 254 -2.13 -10.81 -19.05
CA ASN A 254 -1.25 -10.73 -20.23
C ASN A 254 -0.28 -9.55 -20.16
N ILE A 255 -0.74 -8.38 -19.68
CA ILE A 255 0.12 -7.21 -19.46
C ILE A 255 1.14 -7.51 -18.36
N VAL A 256 0.70 -8.04 -17.22
CA VAL A 256 1.57 -8.36 -16.08
C VAL A 256 2.65 -9.37 -16.47
N ARG A 257 2.29 -10.47 -17.15
CA ARG A 257 3.30 -11.45 -17.62
C ARG A 257 4.32 -10.84 -18.56
N SER A 258 3.88 -9.94 -19.45
CA SER A 258 4.79 -9.20 -20.34
C SER A 258 5.71 -8.27 -19.55
N ALA A 259 5.19 -7.61 -18.52
CA ALA A 259 5.96 -6.74 -17.63
C ALA A 259 6.99 -7.54 -16.81
N VAL A 260 6.65 -8.72 -16.29
CA VAL A 260 7.62 -9.61 -15.61
C VAL A 260 8.79 -9.95 -16.53
N LYS A 261 8.51 -10.41 -17.76
CA LYS A 261 9.55 -10.68 -18.76
C LYS A 261 10.43 -9.45 -19.02
N THR A 262 9.79 -8.30 -19.21
CA THR A 262 10.45 -7.03 -19.50
C THR A 262 11.36 -6.56 -18.35
N LEU A 263 10.94 -6.78 -17.10
CA LEU A 263 11.73 -6.49 -15.91
C LEU A 263 12.98 -7.38 -15.84
N ILE A 264 12.83 -8.69 -16.05
CA ILE A 264 13.93 -9.66 -16.05
C ILE A 264 14.95 -9.32 -17.15
N GLU A 265 14.49 -8.93 -18.33
CA GLU A 265 15.34 -8.46 -19.44
C GLU A 265 15.96 -7.07 -19.17
N GLY A 266 15.47 -6.34 -18.16
CA GLY A 266 15.95 -5.00 -17.84
C GLY A 266 15.49 -3.92 -18.83
N ASN A 267 14.46 -4.17 -19.63
CA ASN A 267 14.05 -3.27 -20.71
C ASN A 267 13.11 -2.15 -20.20
N ALA A 268 13.70 -1.06 -19.71
CA ALA A 268 12.96 0.11 -19.21
C ALA A 268 12.02 0.73 -20.26
N SER A 269 12.43 0.75 -21.53
CA SER A 269 11.61 1.32 -22.61
C SER A 269 10.31 0.54 -22.80
N GLN A 270 10.41 -0.78 -22.91
CA GLN A 270 9.24 -1.63 -23.05
C GLN A 270 8.36 -1.61 -21.78
N LEU A 271 8.97 -1.43 -20.60
CA LEU A 271 8.21 -1.31 -19.35
C LEU A 271 7.32 -0.05 -19.36
N GLY A 272 7.86 1.08 -19.83
CA GLY A 272 7.10 2.31 -20.00
C GLY A 272 5.94 2.16 -21.00
N VAL A 273 6.18 1.50 -22.14
CA VAL A 273 5.12 1.18 -23.12
C VAL A 273 4.01 0.34 -22.49
N LEU A 274 4.37 -0.66 -21.68
CA LEU A 274 3.40 -1.49 -20.96
C LEU A 274 2.62 -0.69 -19.91
N MET A 275 3.25 0.26 -19.22
CA MET A 275 2.55 1.14 -18.26
C MET A 275 1.47 1.97 -18.96
N SER A 276 1.82 2.61 -20.09
CA SER A 276 0.86 3.38 -20.89
C SER A 276 -0.27 2.50 -21.43
N LYS A 277 0.03 1.27 -21.86
CA LYS A 277 -0.98 0.29 -22.28
C LYS A 277 -1.92 -0.11 -21.14
N ALA A 278 -1.38 -0.33 -19.94
CA ALA A 278 -2.17 -0.64 -18.76
C ALA A 278 -3.10 0.53 -18.40
N GLN A 279 -2.60 1.77 -18.49
CA GLN A 279 -3.42 2.95 -18.24
C GLN A 279 -4.56 3.08 -19.25
N ALA A 280 -4.27 2.97 -20.56
CA ALA A 280 -5.29 3.06 -21.59
C ALA A 280 -6.39 1.99 -21.42
N LEU A 281 -6.01 0.75 -21.08
CA LEU A 281 -6.97 -0.31 -20.77
C LEU A 281 -7.82 0.01 -19.54
N PHE A 282 -7.20 0.57 -18.50
CA PHE A 282 -7.90 1.01 -17.30
C PHE A 282 -8.92 2.11 -17.61
N ASP A 283 -8.52 3.12 -18.36
CA ASP A 283 -9.36 4.26 -18.74
C ASP A 283 -10.55 3.84 -19.59
N GLU A 284 -10.33 2.92 -20.54
CA GLU A 284 -11.38 2.43 -21.42
C GLU A 284 -12.36 1.49 -20.70
N LYS A 285 -11.86 0.59 -19.84
CA LYS A 285 -12.63 -0.57 -19.38
C LYS A 285 -12.91 -0.63 -17.88
N VAL A 286 -12.23 0.17 -17.07
CA VAL A 286 -12.37 0.16 -15.60
C VAL A 286 -12.85 1.51 -15.08
N ALA A 287 -12.28 2.62 -15.55
CA ALA A 287 -12.69 3.97 -15.16
C ALA A 287 -14.19 4.28 -15.33
N PRO A 288 -14.91 3.77 -16.37
CA PRO A 288 -16.34 4.06 -16.56
C PRO A 288 -17.26 3.59 -15.42
N TYR A 289 -16.80 2.70 -14.54
CA TYR A 289 -17.61 2.20 -13.42
C TYR A 289 -17.64 3.18 -12.23
N SER A 290 -16.66 4.07 -12.08
CA SER A 290 -16.67 5.13 -11.05
C SER A 290 -16.26 6.49 -11.64
N PRO A 291 -17.03 7.04 -12.60
CA PRO A 291 -16.59 8.15 -13.44
C PRO A 291 -16.33 9.44 -12.65
N LYS A 292 -17.02 9.64 -11.51
CA LYS A 292 -16.80 10.81 -10.64
C LYS A 292 -15.41 10.83 -10.02
N ASN A 293 -14.81 9.66 -9.79
CA ASN A 293 -13.50 9.54 -9.15
C ASN A 293 -12.38 9.15 -10.12
N LEU A 294 -12.72 8.40 -11.18
CA LEU A 294 -11.75 7.82 -12.11
C LEU A 294 -11.58 8.61 -13.41
N ARG A 295 -12.34 9.69 -13.63
CA ARG A 295 -12.06 10.65 -14.72
C ARG A 295 -10.70 11.34 -14.57
N SER A 296 -10.22 11.48 -13.33
CA SER A 296 -8.82 11.80 -12.99
C SER A 296 -8.14 12.90 -13.85
N PRO A 297 -8.68 14.13 -13.93
CA PRO A 297 -8.13 15.17 -14.79
C PRO A 297 -6.65 15.49 -14.51
N LEU A 298 -6.22 15.52 -13.24
CA LEU A 298 -4.81 15.81 -12.89
C LEU A 298 -3.89 14.67 -13.34
N LEU A 299 -4.35 13.42 -13.18
CA LEU A 299 -3.61 12.26 -13.67
C LEU A 299 -3.38 12.36 -15.19
N HIS A 300 -4.45 12.59 -15.97
CA HIS A 300 -4.33 12.63 -17.43
C HIS A 300 -3.58 13.87 -17.93
N GLU A 301 -3.71 15.02 -17.25
CA GLU A 301 -2.90 16.20 -17.56
C GLU A 301 -1.41 15.90 -17.41
N LEU A 302 -1.02 15.28 -16.28
CA LEU A 302 0.39 14.93 -16.02
C LEU A 302 0.90 13.85 -16.98
N LEU A 303 0.12 12.80 -17.25
CA LEU A 303 0.47 11.74 -18.20
C LEU A 303 0.69 12.31 -19.61
N SER A 304 -0.17 13.22 -20.06
CA SER A 304 -0.05 13.90 -21.35
C SER A 304 1.19 14.81 -21.38
N TYR A 305 1.38 15.62 -20.34
CA TYR A 305 2.51 16.54 -20.23
C TYR A 305 3.87 15.84 -20.27
N LEU A 306 4.03 14.75 -19.53
CA LEU A 306 5.28 13.98 -19.53
C LEU A 306 5.39 13.04 -20.73
N GLY A 307 4.29 12.49 -21.24
CA GLY A 307 4.27 11.64 -22.42
C GLY A 307 4.73 12.35 -23.70
N GLY A 308 4.58 13.67 -23.77
CA GLY A 308 5.13 14.50 -24.85
C GLY A 308 6.62 14.83 -24.72
N GLN A 309 7.29 14.39 -23.65
CA GLN A 309 8.69 14.71 -23.38
C GLN A 309 9.60 13.52 -23.64
N SER A 310 10.84 13.80 -24.06
CA SER A 310 11.87 12.79 -24.25
C SER A 310 12.47 12.24 -22.95
N LEU A 311 11.90 12.53 -21.78
CA LEU A 311 12.45 12.16 -20.47
C LEU A 311 11.93 10.83 -19.91
N VAL A 312 10.74 10.40 -20.35
CA VAL A 312 10.07 9.19 -19.85
C VAL A 312 9.71 8.26 -20.99
N TYR A 313 9.62 6.97 -20.71
CA TYR A 313 9.13 5.96 -21.66
C TYR A 313 7.62 5.73 -21.56
N GLY A 314 7.00 6.08 -20.43
CA GLY A 314 5.58 5.93 -20.19
C GLY A 314 5.23 6.02 -18.71
N GLY A 315 3.93 6.01 -18.41
CA GLY A 315 3.43 6.16 -17.06
C GLY A 315 1.97 5.77 -16.91
N LYS A 316 1.52 5.68 -15.66
CA LYS A 316 0.15 5.31 -15.28
C LYS A 316 -0.19 5.79 -13.87
N GLY A 317 -1.45 5.79 -13.50
CA GLY A 317 -1.87 5.96 -12.11
C GLY A 317 -1.59 4.71 -11.26
N VAL A 318 -1.71 4.87 -9.94
CA VAL A 318 -1.32 3.84 -8.95
C VAL A 318 -2.45 3.52 -7.99
N GLY A 319 -2.53 2.26 -7.55
CA GLY A 319 -3.42 1.84 -6.47
C GLY A 319 -4.86 1.84 -6.95
N SER A 320 -5.74 2.58 -6.28
CA SER A 320 -7.14 2.71 -6.76
C SER A 320 -7.31 3.70 -7.92
N GLN A 321 -6.23 4.17 -8.53
CA GLN A 321 -6.23 5.19 -9.60
C GLN A 321 -6.84 6.52 -9.11
N GLY A 322 -7.47 7.33 -9.96
CA GLY A 322 -7.95 8.67 -9.58
C GLY A 322 -6.84 9.71 -9.56
N ASP A 323 -7.16 10.92 -9.12
CA ASP A 323 -6.17 11.99 -8.87
C ASP A 323 -5.40 11.77 -7.55
N GLY A 324 -4.93 10.54 -7.32
CA GLY A 324 -4.12 10.13 -6.17
C GLY A 324 -2.63 10.22 -6.46
N THR A 325 -2.10 9.17 -7.11
CA THR A 325 -0.68 9.04 -7.42
C THR A 325 -0.50 8.57 -8.86
N ALA A 326 0.50 9.14 -9.54
CA ALA A 326 1.00 8.67 -10.83
C ALA A 326 2.41 8.09 -10.69
N GLN A 327 2.82 7.23 -11.62
CA GLN A 327 4.18 6.71 -11.73
C GLN A 327 4.66 6.73 -13.17
N PHE A 328 5.98 6.85 -13.34
CA PHE A 328 6.63 6.95 -14.64
C PHE A 328 7.92 6.15 -14.67
N VAL A 329 8.24 5.58 -15.84
CA VAL A 329 9.56 5.01 -16.12
C VAL A 329 10.39 6.07 -16.85
N ALA A 330 11.47 6.53 -16.23
CA ALA A 330 12.42 7.46 -16.82
C ALA A 330 13.42 6.72 -17.73
N ARG A 331 14.08 7.47 -18.62
CA ARG A 331 15.12 6.88 -19.50
C ARG A 331 16.35 6.43 -18.73
N ASP A 332 16.78 7.27 -17.81
CA ASP A 332 17.96 7.12 -16.97
C ASP A 332 17.79 7.95 -15.69
N ASP A 333 18.82 7.97 -14.85
CA ASP A 333 18.82 8.69 -13.58
C ASP A 333 18.72 10.21 -13.77
N GLU A 334 19.40 10.76 -14.79
CA GLU A 334 19.40 12.20 -15.09
C GLU A 334 18.02 12.66 -15.56
N SER A 335 17.46 11.95 -16.53
CA SER A 335 16.12 12.19 -17.08
C SER A 335 15.03 12.10 -16.00
N ARG A 336 15.20 11.20 -15.02
CA ARG A 336 14.29 11.12 -13.86
C ARG A 336 14.30 12.42 -13.07
N HIS A 337 15.48 12.90 -12.67
CA HIS A 337 15.59 14.11 -11.85
C HIS A 337 15.12 15.35 -12.63
N GLU A 338 15.42 15.43 -13.93
CA GLU A 338 14.90 16.50 -14.78
C GLU A 338 13.37 16.46 -14.88
N ALA A 339 12.78 15.28 -15.10
CA ALA A 339 11.33 15.13 -15.16
C ALA A 339 10.67 15.56 -13.84
N MET A 340 11.22 15.12 -12.69
CA MET A 340 10.73 15.51 -11.37
C MET A 340 10.84 17.03 -11.13
N ALA A 341 11.92 17.66 -11.58
CA ALA A 341 12.10 19.11 -11.48
C ALA A 341 11.07 19.86 -12.32
N ARG A 342 10.80 19.40 -13.55
CA ARG A 342 9.78 19.98 -14.44
C ARG A 342 8.37 19.84 -13.86
N VAL A 343 8.03 18.68 -13.28
CA VAL A 343 6.75 18.48 -12.59
C VAL A 343 6.62 19.46 -11.42
N THR A 344 7.64 19.56 -10.57
CA THR A 344 7.62 20.47 -9.40
C THR A 344 7.49 21.93 -9.82
N ALA A 345 8.18 22.35 -10.89
CA ALA A 345 8.09 23.71 -11.42
C ALA A 345 6.70 24.03 -12.01
N ARG A 346 6.09 23.07 -12.71
CA ARG A 346 4.80 23.25 -13.39
C ARG A 346 3.59 23.08 -12.46
N TYR A 347 3.74 22.25 -11.42
CA TYR A 347 2.72 21.88 -10.44
C TYR A 347 3.30 21.94 -9.02
N PRO A 348 3.47 23.14 -8.44
CA PRO A 348 4.13 23.32 -7.13
C PRO A 348 3.48 22.56 -5.96
N GLN A 349 2.21 22.18 -6.10
CA GLN A 349 1.48 21.36 -5.14
C GLN A 349 1.79 19.86 -5.20
N MET A 350 2.30 19.38 -6.34
CA MET A 350 2.63 17.97 -6.53
C MET A 350 3.97 17.65 -5.89
N ARG A 351 4.13 16.41 -5.41
CA ARG A 351 5.38 15.94 -4.79
C ARG A 351 5.90 14.73 -5.51
N CYS A 352 7.16 14.80 -5.95
CA CYS A 352 7.82 13.71 -6.66
C CYS A 352 8.73 12.90 -5.72
N PHE A 353 8.81 11.59 -5.96
CA PHE A 353 9.61 10.65 -5.20
C PHE A 353 10.38 9.72 -6.14
N PRO A 354 11.72 9.64 -6.03
CA PRO A 354 12.50 8.75 -6.86
C PRO A 354 12.33 7.29 -6.41
N LEU A 355 12.39 6.37 -7.36
CA LEU A 355 12.42 4.93 -7.13
C LEU A 355 13.39 4.28 -8.12
N THR A 356 14.22 3.36 -7.66
CA THR A 356 15.10 2.57 -8.54
C THR A 356 14.86 1.09 -8.26
N LEU A 357 14.44 0.35 -9.28
CA LEU A 357 14.35 -1.12 -9.21
C LEU A 357 15.72 -1.72 -9.52
N GLY A 358 16.09 -2.80 -8.84
CA GLY A 358 17.34 -3.52 -9.10
C GLY A 358 18.59 -2.94 -8.40
N ARG A 359 18.45 -1.91 -7.55
CA ARG A 359 19.46 -1.56 -6.53
C ARG A 359 19.16 -2.36 -5.27
N GLN A 360 19.98 -3.38 -4.98
CA GLN A 360 20.01 -4.02 -3.66
C GLN A 360 21.07 -3.34 -2.79
#